data_AF-A0A7L1RUE4-F1
#
_entry.id   AF-A0A7L1RUE4-F1
#
_cell.length_a   1.000
_cell.length_b   1.000
_cell.length_c   1.000
_cell.angle_alpha   90.00
_cell.angle_beta   90.00
_cell.angle_gamma   90.00
#
_symmetry.space_group_name_H-M   'P 1'
#
loop_
_entity.id
_entity.type
_entity.pdbx_description
1 polymer ?
#
loop_
_entity_poly.entity_id
_entity_poly.type
_entity_poly.pdbx_seq_one_letter_code
_entity_poly.pdbx_strand_id
1 'polypeptide(L)' 'MARPGHAWSRPAERGEEEEEGEDPLDARIARSGCLEQHRQLQECMAERRDWRRCQEEVRAFGACMARRQQPQRP' A
#
# COMPACT_ATOMS: atom_id res chain seq x y z
N MET A 1 -19.65 -35.52 0.17
CA MET A 1 -18.39 -34.80 -0.14
C MET A 1 -18.65 -33.31 0.02
N ALA A 2 -18.04 -32.67 1.02
CA ALA A 2 -17.99 -31.21 1.14
C ALA A 2 -16.67 -30.87 1.84
N ARG A 3 -15.82 -30.06 1.20
CA ARG A 3 -14.52 -29.65 1.75
C ARG A 3 -14.79 -28.59 2.84
N PRO A 4 -14.20 -28.69 4.05
CA PRO A 4 -14.41 -27.69 5.08
C PRO A 4 -13.88 -26.34 4.60
N GLY A 5 -14.75 -25.31 4.61
CA GLY A 5 -14.39 -23.95 4.25
C GLY A 5 -13.36 -23.39 5.22
N HIS A 6 -12.44 -22.57 4.73
CA HIS A 6 -11.46 -21.88 5.56
C HIS A 6 -12.17 -20.91 6.51
N ALA A 7 -12.40 -21.32 7.76
CA ALA A 7 -12.83 -20.42 8.82
C ALA A 7 -11.65 -19.51 9.18
N TRP A 8 -11.62 -18.30 8.64
CA TRP A 8 -10.66 -17.26 9.04
C TRP A 8 -11.10 -16.67 10.39
N SER A 9 -11.03 -17.47 11.44
CA SER A 9 -11.03 -16.97 12.81
C SER A 9 -9.62 -16.49 13.09
N ARG A 10 -9.32 -15.23 12.77
CA ARG A 10 -8.10 -14.59 13.30
C ARG A 10 -8.44 -14.10 14.71
N PRO A 11 -7.83 -14.65 15.77
CA PRO A 11 -8.05 -14.14 17.11
C PRO A 11 -7.55 -12.70 17.14
N ALA A 12 -8.45 -11.78 17.50
CA ALA A 12 -8.20 -10.36 17.60
C ALA A 12 -7.42 -10.06 18.89
N GLU A 13 -6.18 -10.53 19.00
CA GLU A 13 -5.37 -10.32 20.20
C GLU A 13 -3.90 -10.11 19.78
N ARG A 14 -3.58 -8.88 19.34
CA ARG A 14 -2.33 -8.14 19.60
C ARG A 14 -2.26 -6.89 18.71
N GLY A 15 -2.56 -5.74 19.31
CA GLY A 15 -2.25 -4.43 18.72
C GLY A 15 -3.36 -3.41 18.89
N GLU A 16 -3.83 -3.22 20.12
CA GLU A 16 -4.44 -1.96 20.54
C GLU A 16 -3.34 -0.89 20.52
N GLU A 17 -3.03 -0.38 19.33
CA GLU A 17 -2.28 0.86 19.06
C GLU A 17 -2.88 1.45 17.76
N GLU A 18 -4.21 1.52 17.73
CA GLU A 18 -4.97 2.33 16.76
C GLU A 18 -5.24 3.70 17.38
N GLU A 19 -4.21 4.50 17.69
CA GLU A 19 -4.43 5.94 17.92
C GLU A 19 -3.10 6.70 17.83
N GLU A 20 -3.00 7.65 16.91
CA GLU A 20 -1.94 8.67 16.83
C GLU A 20 -0.56 8.27 16.23
N GLY A 21 -0.52 7.32 15.29
CA GLY A 21 0.69 7.00 14.51
C GLY A 21 0.47 7.07 13.00
N GLU A 22 1.41 7.69 12.28
CA GLU A 22 1.47 7.63 10.81
C GLU A 22 1.48 6.14 10.37
N ASP A 23 0.66 5.78 9.37
CA ASP A 23 0.53 4.38 8.96
C ASP A 23 1.92 3.79 8.61
N PRO A 24 2.26 2.57 9.08
CA PRO A 24 3.58 1.99 8.87
C PRO A 24 3.99 1.88 7.39
N LEU A 25 3.04 1.75 6.46
CA LEU A 25 3.27 1.79 5.03
C LEU A 25 3.53 3.23 4.56
N ASP A 26 2.72 4.20 4.99
CA ASP A 26 2.92 5.61 4.66
C ASP A 26 4.29 6.12 5.13
N ALA A 27 4.70 5.76 6.35
CA ALA A 27 6.01 6.09 6.88
C ALA A 27 7.14 5.47 6.04
N ARG A 28 6.97 4.24 5.52
CA ARG A 28 7.94 3.61 4.60
C ARG A 28 8.00 4.33 3.26
N ILE A 29 6.84 4.71 2.73
CA ILE A 29 6.73 5.43 1.47
C ILE A 29 7.35 6.83 1.59
N ALA A 30 7.14 7.53 2.70
CA ALA A 30 7.79 8.80 3.02
C ALA A 30 9.31 8.68 3.01
N ARG A 31 9.87 7.67 3.71
CA ARG A 31 11.32 7.38 3.70
C ARG A 31 11.86 7.03 2.30
N SER A 32 11.03 6.42 1.47
CA SER A 32 11.37 6.11 0.07
C SER A 32 11.27 7.33 -0.86
N GLY A 33 10.81 8.49 -0.41
CA GLY A 33 10.61 9.68 -1.26
C GLY A 33 9.67 9.47 -2.45
N CYS A 34 8.88 8.40 -2.46
CA CYS A 34 7.82 8.13 -3.44
C CYS A 34 6.44 8.59 -2.93
N LEU A 35 6.43 9.46 -1.91
CA LEU A 35 5.22 9.93 -1.24
C LEU A 35 4.32 10.75 -2.16
N GLU A 36 4.90 11.49 -3.10
CA GLU A 36 4.15 12.27 -4.08
C GLU A 36 3.30 11.38 -5.00
N GLN A 37 3.91 10.35 -5.59
CA GLN A 37 3.20 9.41 -6.45
C GLN A 37 2.18 8.59 -5.66
N HIS A 38 2.46 8.33 -4.39
CA HIS A 38 1.49 7.71 -3.49
C HIS A 38 0.26 8.61 -3.27
N ARG A 39 0.47 9.90 -2.99
CA ARG A 39 -0.63 10.87 -2.81
C ARG A 39 -1.51 10.98 -4.05
N GLN A 40 -0.90 11.08 -5.23
CA GLN A 40 -1.63 11.12 -6.50
C GLN A 40 -2.49 9.85 -6.71
N LEU A 41 -1.94 8.68 -6.35
CA LEU A 41 -2.71 7.44 -6.40
C LEU A 41 -3.88 7.44 -5.39
N GLN A 42 -3.67 7.93 -4.17
CA GLN A 42 -4.72 8.07 -3.17
C GLN A 42 -5.81 9.03 -3.63
N GLU A 43 -5.45 10.18 -4.21
CA GLU A 43 -6.39 11.16 -4.76
C GLU A 43 -7.23 10.54 -5.89
N CYS A 44 -6.60 9.86 -6.85
CA CYS A 44 -7.32 9.19 -7.92
C CYS A 44 -8.28 8.11 -7.38
N MET A 45 -7.85 7.34 -6.37
CA MET A 45 -8.68 6.32 -5.73
C MET A 45 -9.82 6.94 -4.92
N ALA A 46 -9.61 8.09 -4.27
CA ALA A 46 -10.63 8.83 -3.54
C ALA A 46 -11.72 9.38 -4.48
N GLU A 47 -11.30 9.90 -5.64
CA GLU A 47 -12.22 10.44 -6.65
C GLU A 47 -12.96 9.35 -7.43
N ARG A 48 -12.22 8.39 -7.99
CA ARG A 48 -12.76 7.44 -8.98
C ARG A 48 -13.20 6.12 -8.36
N ARG A 49 -12.54 5.71 -7.26
CA ARG A 49 -12.76 4.43 -6.57
C ARG A 49 -12.63 3.20 -7.48
N ASP A 50 -11.95 3.35 -8.63
CA ASP A 50 -11.67 2.29 -9.60
C ASP A 50 -10.19 2.34 -9.99
N TRP A 51 -9.42 1.38 -9.49
CA TRP A 51 -7.99 1.28 -9.74
C TRP A 51 -7.65 1.11 -11.23
N ARG A 52 -8.58 0.60 -12.05
CA ARG A 52 -8.37 0.47 -13.50
C ARG A 52 -8.31 1.82 -14.21
N ARG A 53 -8.95 2.84 -13.63
CA ARG A 53 -8.89 4.23 -14.11
C ARG A 53 -7.68 4.97 -13.57
N CYS A 54 -7.07 4.48 -12.50
CA CYS A 54 -5.86 5.03 -11.87
C CYS A 54 -4.57 4.30 -12.30
N GLN A 55 -4.58 3.66 -13.47
CA GLN A 55 -3.43 2.86 -13.92
C GLN A 55 -2.16 3.69 -14.12
N GLU A 56 -2.30 4.97 -14.47
CA GLU A 56 -1.16 5.86 -14.69
C GLU A 56 -0.43 6.12 -13.36
N GLU A 57 -1.19 6.47 -12.32
CA GLU A 57 -0.74 6.73 -10.97
C GLU A 57 -0.15 5.47 -10.33
N VAL A 58 -0.79 4.30 -10.54
CA VAL A 58 -0.25 3.00 -10.10
C VAL A 58 1.11 2.72 -10.76
N ARG A 59 1.24 2.94 -12.08
CA ARG A 59 2.50 2.73 -12.80
C ARG A 59 3.58 3.72 -12.33
N ALA A 60 3.22 4.99 -12.11
CA ALA A 60 4.15 6.01 -11.63
C ALA A 60 4.68 5.66 -10.23
N PHE A 61 3.80 5.28 -9.31
CA PHE A 61 4.18 4.84 -7.97
C PHE A 61 5.06 3.58 -8.02
N GLY A 62 4.66 2.57 -8.80
CA GLY A 62 5.43 1.34 -8.98
C GLY A 62 6.82 1.58 -9.57
N ALA A 63 6.95 2.48 -10.55
CA ALA A 63 8.23 2.84 -11.14
C ALA A 63 9.14 3.57 -10.14
N CYS A 64 8.58 4.47 -9.32
CA CYS A 64 9.34 5.14 -8.27
C CYS A 64 9.88 4.15 -7.24
N MET A 65 9.01 3.26 -6.75
CA MET A 65 9.41 2.23 -5.80
C MET A 65 10.44 1.29 -6.40
N ALA A 66 10.23 0.80 -7.63
CA ALA A 66 11.18 -0.09 -8.32
C ALA A 66 12.59 0.51 -8.39
N ARG A 67 12.72 1.81 -8.68
CA ARG A 67 14.03 2.51 -8.68
C ARG A 67 14.71 2.51 -7.31
N ARG A 68 13.93 2.55 -6.22
CA ARG A 68 14.45 2.46 -4.83
C ARG A 68 14.83 1.04 -4.44
N GLN A 69 14.13 0.03 -4.98
CA GLN A 69 14.37 -1.37 -4.63
C GLN A 69 15.54 -1.98 -5.40
N GLN A 70 16.00 -1.32 -6.48
CA GLN A 70 17.25 -1.70 -7.11
C GLN A 70 18.37 -1.44 -6.10
N PRO A 71 19.01 -2.49 -5.54
CA PRO A 71 20.24 -2.27 -4.81
C PRO A 71 21.20 -1.62 -5.80
N GLN A 72 21.90 -0.60 -5.35
CA GLN A 72 22.97 0.03 -6.13
C GLN A 72 23.95 -1.11 -6.44
N ARG A 73 23.84 -1.67 -7.65
CA ARG A 73 24.66 -2.80 -8.06
C ARG A 73 26.01 -2.17 -8.39
N PRO A 74 27.09 -2.50 -7.66
CA PRO A 74 28.40 -1.93 -7.89
C PRO A 74 28.90 -2.23 -9.31
#